data_AF-A0A966NCQ7-F1
#
_entry.id   AF-A0A966NCQ7-F1
#
_cell.length_a   1.000
_cell.length_b   1.000
_cell.length_c   1.000
_cell.angle_alpha   90.00
_cell.angle_beta   90.00
_cell.angle_gamma   90.00
#
_symmetry.space_group_name_H-M   'P 1'
#
loop_
_entity.id
_entity.type
_entity.pdbx_description
1 polymer ?
#
loop_
_entity_poly.entity_id
_entity_poly.type
_entity_poly.pdbx_seq_one_letter_code
_entity_poly.pdbx_strand_id
1 'polypeptide(L)' 'KDLGHGHAYRYAHDEPHAYAAGESYLPQGMAEPHWYEPVERGLESKIAERMAFLRGLDKQANKP' A
#
# COMPACT_ATOMS: atom_id res chain seq x y z
N LYS A 1 -7.05 -29.87 1.57
CA LYS A 1 -6.04 -29.15 0.73
C LYS A 1 -6.37 -27.67 0.89
N ASP A 2 -6.34 -27.20 2.14
CA ASP A 2 -6.77 -25.86 2.51
C ASP A 2 -5.57 -24.93 2.43
N LEU A 3 -5.10 -24.80 1.19
CA LEU A 3 -4.26 -23.68 0.84
C LEU A 3 -5.21 -22.48 0.91
N GLY A 4 -4.95 -21.55 1.84
CA GLY A 4 -5.69 -20.29 2.03
C GLY A 4 -5.59 -19.39 0.79
N HIS A 5 -6.10 -19.89 -0.32
CA HIS A 5 -6.09 -19.27 -1.63
C HIS A 5 -7.15 -18.18 -1.63
N GLY A 6 -6.69 -16.95 -1.47
CA GLY A 6 -7.50 -15.76 -1.60
C GLY A 6 -8.12 -15.34 -0.27
N HIS A 7 -7.33 -14.68 0.57
CA HIS A 7 -7.90 -13.48 1.20
C HIS A 7 -8.56 -12.70 0.07
N ALA A 8 -9.88 -12.47 0.16
CA ALA A 8 -10.69 -11.94 -0.93
C ALA A 8 -9.96 -10.79 -1.62
N TYR A 9 -9.49 -11.04 -2.85
CA TYR A 9 -8.65 -10.09 -3.56
C TYR A 9 -9.40 -8.76 -3.67
N ARG A 10 -8.86 -7.72 -3.04
CA ARG A 10 -9.44 -6.38 -3.06
C ARG A 10 -9.03 -5.69 -4.35
N TYR A 11 -10.02 -5.49 -5.22
CA TYR A 11 -9.79 -4.82 -6.49
C TYR A 11 -9.68 -3.31 -6.27
N ALA A 12 -8.45 -2.80 -6.28
CA ALA A 12 -8.14 -1.43 -5.88
C ALA A 12 -8.95 -0.36 -6.67
N HIS A 13 -9.32 -0.62 -7.92
CA HIS A 13 -10.04 0.36 -8.74
C HIS A 13 -11.47 0.63 -8.26
N ASP A 14 -12.08 -0.29 -7.52
CA ASP A 14 -13.42 -0.12 -6.96
C ASP A 14 -13.39 0.58 -5.59
N GLU A 15 -12.19 0.80 -5.03
CA GLU A 15 -12.00 1.41 -3.72
C GLU A 15 -11.83 2.93 -3.80
N PRO A 16 -12.10 3.66 -2.70
CA PRO A 16 -11.82 5.08 -2.61
C PRO A 16 -10.38 5.41 -3.05
N HIS A 17 -10.23 6.46 -3.85
CA HIS A 17 -8.94 6.88 -4.42
C HIS A 17 -8.26 5.85 -5.34
N ALA A 18 -8.99 4.82 -5.78
CA ALA A 18 -8.49 3.69 -6.55
C ALA A 18 -7.31 2.97 -5.83
N TYR A 19 -7.41 2.83 -4.51
CA TYR A 19 -6.36 2.27 -3.67
C TYR A 19 -6.92 1.44 -2.52
N ALA A 20 -6.52 0.17 -2.43
CA ALA A 20 -6.92 -0.74 -1.36
C ALA A 20 -6.12 -0.48 -0.08
N ALA A 21 -6.50 0.55 0.66
CA ALA A 21 -5.80 0.95 1.89
C ALA A 21 -5.76 -0.20 2.91
N GLY A 22 -4.61 -0.40 3.54
CA GLY A 22 -4.36 -1.46 4.53
C GLY A 22 -4.06 -2.84 3.94
N GLU A 23 -4.15 -3.02 2.62
CA GLU A 23 -3.75 -4.26 1.94
C GLU A 23 -2.21 -4.38 1.90
N SER A 24 -1.68 -5.59 2.10
CA SER A 24 -0.26 -5.88 1.92
C SER A 24 -0.03 -6.81 0.74
N TYR A 25 0.79 -6.36 -0.20
CA TYR A 25 1.17 -7.13 -1.39
C TYR A 25 2.45 -7.96 -1.17
N LEU A 26 3.07 -7.86 0.01
CA LEU A 26 4.25 -8.63 0.39
C LEU A 26 3.84 -9.98 1.00
N PRO A 27 4.71 -11.00 0.95
CA PRO A 27 4.51 -12.23 1.69
C PRO A 27 4.25 -11.96 3.17
N GLN A 28 3.34 -12.72 3.77
CA GLN A 28 3.04 -12.62 5.19
C GLN A 28 4.31 -12.81 6.03
N GLY A 29 4.52 -11.94 7.03
CA GLY A 29 5.67 -12.00 7.92
C GLY A 29 6.97 -11.42 7.33
N MET A 30 6.96 -10.97 6.08
CA MET A 30 8.07 -10.21 5.51
C MET A 30 8.06 -8.77 6.05
N ALA A 31 9.22 -8.31 6.54
CA ALA A 31 9.40 -6.91 6.91
C ALA A 31 9.36 -6.00 5.66
N GLU A 32 8.92 -4.74 5.81
CA GLU A 32 8.95 -3.77 4.72
C GLU A 32 10.41 -3.56 4.25
N PRO A 33 10.71 -3.77 2.95
CA PRO A 33 12.08 -3.74 2.46
C PRO A 33 12.58 -2.34 2.08
N HIS A 34 11.70 -1.32 2.07
CA HIS A 34 12.03 0.08 1.75
C HIS A 34 12.87 0.27 0.47
N TRP A 35 12.61 -0.52 -0.59
CA TRP A 35 13.41 -0.46 -1.84
C TRP A 35 13.39 0.88 -2.58
N TYR A 36 12.36 1.70 -2.37
CA TYR A 36 12.18 2.96 -3.07
C TYR A 36 11.98 4.11 -2.09
N GLU A 37 12.93 5.05 -2.14
CA GLU A 37 12.98 6.27 -1.33
C GLU A 37 13.12 7.47 -2.28
N PRO A 38 12.00 8.12 -2.68
CA PRO A 38 12.05 9.24 -3.63
C PRO A 38 12.82 10.43 -3.05
N VAL A 39 13.60 11.13 -3.89
CA VAL A 39 14.28 12.37 -3.47
C VAL A 39 13.46 13.61 -3.81
N GLU A 40 13.78 14.74 -3.18
CA GLU A 40 13.08 16.03 -3.38
C GLU A 40 13.51 16.76 -4.67
N ARG A 41 13.61 16.05 -5.79
CA ARG A 41 13.98 16.64 -7.09
C ARG A 41 13.03 16.19 -8.20
N GLY A 42 12.62 17.16 -9.03
CA GLY A 42 11.86 16.88 -10.25
C GLY A 42 10.52 16.20 -9.96
N LEU A 43 10.23 15.10 -10.66
CA LEU A 43 8.97 14.37 -10.51
C LEU A 43 8.90 13.55 -9.22
N GLU A 44 10.04 13.19 -8.64
CA GLU A 44 10.07 12.36 -7.44
C GLU A 44 9.49 13.07 -6.22
N SER A 45 9.51 14.41 -6.16
CA SER A 45 8.82 15.14 -5.09
C SER A 45 7.31 14.86 -5.09
N LYS A 46 6.67 14.85 -6.27
CA LYS A 46 5.25 14.50 -6.41
C LYS A 46 4.98 13.04 -6.09
N ILE A 47 5.92 12.15 -6.40
CA ILE A 47 5.82 10.73 -6.04
C ILE A 47 5.91 10.58 -4.52
N ALA A 48 6.81 11.29 -3.85
CA ALA A 48 6.94 11.31 -2.39
C ALA A 48 5.65 11.80 -1.73
N GLU A 49 5.06 12.90 -2.21
CA GLU A 49 3.77 13.40 -1.74
C GLU A 49 2.66 12.35 -1.90
N ARG A 50 2.57 11.70 -3.08
CA ARG A 50 1.59 10.65 -3.32
C ARG A 50 1.79 9.47 -2.39
N MET A 51 3.03 9.01 -2.20
CA MET A 51 3.35 7.91 -1.28
C MET A 51 3.01 8.25 0.17
N ALA A 52 3.30 9.48 0.62
CA ALA A 52 2.93 9.94 1.96
C ALA A 52 1.42 9.92 2.17
N PHE A 53 0.65 10.35 1.16
CA PHE A 53 -0.81 10.27 1.18
C PHE A 53 -1.30 8.82 1.30
N LEU A 54 -0.80 7.89 0.48
CA LEU A 54 -1.21 6.48 0.51
C LEU A 54 -0.89 5.82 1.87
N ARG A 55 0.33 6.04 2.40
CA ARG A 55 0.70 5.57 3.75
C ARG A 55 -0.21 6.17 4.84
N GLY A 56 -0.71 7.38 4.63
CA GLY A 56 -1.71 8.00 5.49
C GLY A 56 -3.06 7.29 5.45
N LEU A 57 -3.49 6.81 4.29
CA LEU A 57 -4.69 5.97 4.14
C LEU A 57 -4.51 4.62 4.83
N ASP A 58 -3.36 3.96 4.63
CA ASP A 58 -3.06 2.67 5.26
C ASP A 58 -3.09 2.76 6.78
N LYS A 59 -2.48 3.80 7.35
CA LYS A 59 -2.52 4.06 8.79
C LYS A 59 -3.94 4.27 9.32
N GLN A 60 -4.83 4.85 8.52
CA GLN A 60 -6.23 5.05 8.91
C GLN A 60 -7.02 3.74 8.83
N ALA A 61 -6.80 2.94 7.79
CA ALA A 61 -7.42 1.63 7.61
C ALA A 61 -7.01 0.63 8.70
N ASN A 62 -5.77 0.72 9.18
CA ASN A 62 -5.21 -0.16 10.21
C ASN A 62 -5.43 0.33 11.65
N LYS A 63 -6.21 1.40 11.87
CA LYS A 63 -6.62 1.80 13.23
C LYS A 63 -7.67 0.81 13.76
N PRO A 64 -7.58 0.43 15.05
CA PRO A 64 -8.56 -0.45 15.69
C PRO A 64 -9.95 0.18 15.81
#